data_AF-A0A1E3Z0C9-F1
#
_entry.id   AF-A0A1E3Z0C9-F1
#
_cell.length_a   1.000
_cell.length_b   1.000
_cell.length_c   1.000
_cell.angle_alpha   90.00
_cell.angle_beta   90.00
_cell.angle_gamma   90.00
#
_symmetry.space_group_name_H-M   'P 1'
#
loop_
_entity.id
_entity.type
_entity.pdbx_description
1 polymer ?
#
loop_
_entity_poly.entity_id
_entity_poly.type
_entity_poly.pdbx_seq_one_letter_code
_entity_poly.pdbx_strand_id
1 'polypeptide(L)'
;MPSDQIVQTAIALLGPTAIWLSQSRSVRFQRWACIVGLASQPFWFWAVWDSGQWGVAVVAVVCALAWLKGLWVHWLAPRPPSGVGTLALPPESKLK
;
A
#
# COMPACT_ATOMS: atom_id res chain seq x y z
N MET A 1 8.20 -16.58 -24.41
CA MET A 1 8.63 -15.49 -25.32
C MET A 1 9.41 -14.44 -24.51
N PRO A 2 10.21 -13.55 -25.12
CA PRO A 2 10.98 -12.53 -24.37
C PRO A 2 10.12 -11.59 -23.50
N SER A 3 8.82 -11.47 -23.79
CA SER A 3 7.83 -10.79 -22.95
C SER A 3 7.74 -11.36 -21.52
N ASP A 4 7.86 -12.68 -21.37
CA ASP A 4 7.55 -13.35 -20.11
C ASP A 4 8.64 -13.11 -19.09
N GLN A 5 9.89 -12.97 -19.54
CA GLN A 5 11.02 -12.62 -18.68
C GLN A 5 10.86 -11.22 -18.09
N ILE A 6 10.34 -10.26 -18.85
CA ILE A 6 10.07 -8.90 -18.36
C ILE A 6 8.98 -8.94 -17.30
N VAL A 7 7.88 -9.65 -17.55
CA VAL A 7 6.77 -9.79 -16.60
C VAL A 7 7.23 -10.46 -15.30
N GLN A 8 7.97 -11.57 -15.40
CA GLN A 8 8.51 -12.27 -14.24
C GLN A 8 9.50 -11.42 -13.44
N THR A 9 10.40 -10.71 -14.14
CA THR A 9 11.36 -9.81 -13.49
C THR A 9 10.65 -8.65 -12.79
N ALA A 10 9.63 -8.07 -13.43
CA ALA A 10 8.81 -7.02 -12.83
C ALA A 10 8.08 -7.53 -11.58
N ILE A 11 7.45 -8.70 -11.63
CA ILE A 11 6.80 -9.30 -10.46
C ILE A 11 7.81 -9.58 -9.33
N ALA A 12 8.96 -10.18 -9.67
CA ALA A 12 10.01 -10.54 -8.71
C ALA A 12 10.67 -9.33 -8.05
N LEU A 13 10.68 -8.16 -8.69
CA LEU A 13 11.21 -6.93 -8.12
C LEU A 13 10.11 -6.12 -7.40
N LEU A 14 9.02 -5.81 -8.09
CA LEU A 14 7.97 -4.92 -7.58
C LEU A 14 7.21 -5.55 -6.42
N GLY A 15 6.85 -6.84 -6.51
CA GLY A 15 6.08 -7.54 -5.48
C GLY A 15 6.82 -7.57 -4.13
N PRO A 16 8.02 -8.16 -4.06
CA PRO A 16 8.84 -8.16 -2.85
C PRO A 16 9.21 -6.76 -2.36
N THR A 17 9.48 -5.80 -3.25
CA THR A 17 9.75 -4.41 -2.85
C THR A 17 8.53 -3.77 -2.17
N ALA A 18 7.32 -3.99 -2.69
CA ALA A 18 6.09 -3.50 -2.07
C ALA A 18 5.89 -4.09 -0.66
N ILE A 19 6.11 -5.39 -0.49
CA ILE A 19 6.03 -6.07 0.81
C ILE A 19 7.10 -5.54 1.76
N TRP A 20 8.34 -5.37 1.28
CA TRP A 20 9.42 -4.84 2.12
C TRP A 20 9.11 -3.42 2.61
N LEU A 21 8.63 -2.56 1.71
CA LEU A 21 8.22 -1.21 2.07
C LEU A 21 7.05 -1.21 3.06
N SER A 22 6.06 -2.10 2.91
CA SER A 22 4.89 -2.15 3.81
C SER A 22 5.26 -2.50 5.25
N GLN A 23 6.36 -3.24 5.43
CA GLN A 23 6.92 -3.62 6.72
C GLN A 23 7.90 -2.57 7.31
N SER A 24 8.16 -1.47 6.59
CA SER A 24 9.06 -0.42 7.09
C SER A 24 8.48 0.31 8.30
N ARG A 25 9.30 0.52 9.34
CA ARG A 25 8.91 1.31 10.53
C ARG A 25 8.68 2.78 10.24
N SER A 26 9.21 3.28 9.12
CA SER A 26 9.06 4.68 8.75
C SER A 26 7.84 4.87 7.86
N VAL A 27 6.87 5.65 8.33
CA VAL A 27 5.64 6.00 7.59
C VAL A 27 5.95 6.61 6.23
N ARG A 28 7.08 7.33 6.10
CA ARG A 28 7.53 7.93 4.85
C ARG A 28 7.82 6.87 3.77
N PHE A 29 8.37 5.72 4.15
CA PHE A 29 8.64 4.60 3.24
C PHE A 29 7.44 3.67 3.12
N GLN A 30 6.73 3.41 4.23
CA GLN A 30 5.56 2.55 4.26
C GLN A 30 4.47 2.99 3.27
N ARG A 31 4.20 4.29 3.17
CA ARG A 31 3.21 4.83 2.21
C ARG A 31 3.53 4.53 0.74
N TRP A 32 4.80 4.31 0.38
CA TRP A 32 5.18 3.99 -1.01
C TRP A 32 4.90 2.54 -1.36
N ALA A 33 4.70 1.66 -0.37
CA ALA A 33 4.35 0.26 -0.59
C ALA A 33 3.11 0.10 -1.48
N CYS A 34 2.08 0.91 -1.25
CA CYS A 34 0.85 0.84 -2.05
C CYS A 34 1.05 1.25 -3.52
N ILE A 35 1.94 2.21 -3.79
CA ILE A 35 2.25 2.64 -5.16
C ILE A 35 3.02 1.54 -5.89
N VAL A 36 4.06 0.98 -5.25
CA VAL A 36 4.83 -0.13 -5.82
C VAL A 36 3.95 -1.38 -6.01
N GLY A 37 3.08 -1.66 -5.04
CA GLY A 37 2.11 -2.75 -5.10
C GLY A 37 1.14 -2.61 -6.26
N LEU A 38 0.55 -1.42 -6.47
CA LEU A 38 -0.30 -1.13 -7.63
C LEU A 38 0.47 -1.21 -8.96
N ALA A 39 1.71 -0.71 -9.00
CA ALA A 39 2.56 -0.81 -10.18
C ALA A 39 2.89 -2.27 -10.56
N SER A 40 2.89 -3.19 -9.59
CA SER A 40 3.05 -4.63 -9.85
C SER A 40 1.80 -5.29 -10.45
N GLN A 41 0.61 -4.72 -10.24
CA GLN A 41 -0.67 -5.37 -10.62
C GLN A 41 -0.82 -5.65 -12.12
N PRO A 42 -0.46 -4.74 -13.05
CA PRO A 42 -0.55 -5.02 -14.48
C PRO A 42 0.24 -6.28 -14.89
N PHE A 43 1.39 -6.51 -14.25
CA PHE A 43 2.23 -7.69 -14.52
C PHE A 43 1.58 -8.96 -13.97
N TRP A 44 0.99 -8.92 -12.78
CA TRP A 44 0.22 -10.03 -12.24
C TRP A 44 -0.99 -10.37 -13.11
N PHE A 45 -1.73 -9.38 -13.60
CA PHE A 45 -2.85 -9.61 -14.50
C PHE A 45 -2.42 -10.22 -15.83
N TRP A 46 -1.33 -9.72 -16.42
CA TRP A 46 -0.78 -10.31 -17.65
C TRP A 46 -0.37 -11.76 -17.43
N ALA A 47 0.38 -12.05 -16.36
CA ALA A 47 0.87 -13.39 -16.07
C ALA A 47 -0.28 -14.39 -15.90
N VAL A 48 -1.36 -14.00 -15.24
CA VAL A 48 -2.51 -14.88 -15.02
C VAL A 48 -3.36 -15.05 -16.28
N TRP A 49 -3.54 -13.98 -17.07
CA TRP A 49 -4.27 -14.05 -18.33
C TRP A 49 -3.61 -15.04 -19.30
N ASP A 50 -2.28 -15.02 -19.38
CA ASP A 50 -1.49 -15.94 -20.20
C ASP A 50 -1.50 -17.38 -19.66
N SER A 51 -1.42 -17.54 -18.33
CA SER A 51 -1.37 -18.86 -17.69
C SER A 51 -2.74 -19.53 -17.53
N GLY A 52 -3.85 -18.81 -17.73
CA GLY A 52 -5.22 -19.31 -17.54
C GLY A 52 -5.60 -19.64 -16.09
N GLN A 53 -4.82 -19.19 -15.10
CA GLN A 53 -4.99 -19.58 -13.69
C GLN A 53 -5.99 -18.67 -12.96
N TRP A 54 -7.29 -18.87 -13.20
CA TRP A 54 -8.36 -18.02 -12.64
C TRP A 54 -8.35 -17.87 -11.11
N GLY A 55 -7.88 -18.88 -10.37
CA GLY A 55 -7.70 -18.76 -8.91
C GLY A 55 -6.70 -17.65 -8.54
N VAL A 56 -5.57 -17.58 -9.25
CA VAL A 56 -4.57 -16.51 -9.06
C VAL A 56 -5.11 -15.16 -9.58
N ALA A 57 -6.03 -15.16 -10.55
CA ALA A 57 -6.65 -13.94 -11.06
C ALA A 57 -7.46 -13.25 -9.96
N VAL A 58 -8.26 -14.03 -9.23
CA VAL A 58 -9.01 -13.53 -8.08
C VAL A 58 -8.07 -12.97 -7.02
N VAL A 59 -6.96 -13.67 -6.71
CA VAL A 59 -5.95 -13.18 -5.77
C VAL A 59 -5.36 -11.85 -6.24
N ALA A 60 -5.01 -11.72 -7.53
CA ALA A 60 -4.49 -10.49 -8.09
C ALA A 60 -5.50 -9.33 -7.95
N VAL A 61 -6.78 -9.56 -8.25
CA VAL A 61 -7.84 -8.54 -8.04
C VAL A 61 -7.91 -8.12 -6.57
N VAL A 62 -7.94 -9.07 -5.65
CA VAL A 62 -8.00 -8.76 -4.20
C VAL A 62 -6.76 -7.99 -3.75
N CYS A 63 -5.57 -8.37 -4.22
CA CYS A 63 -4.34 -7.62 -3.97
C CYS A 63 -4.40 -6.20 -4.53
N ALA A 64 -4.90 -6.01 -5.76
CA ALA A 64 -5.08 -4.68 -6.35
C ALA A 64 -5.99 -3.81 -5.48
N LEU A 65 -7.10 -4.34 -4.98
CA LEU A 65 -8.01 -3.64 -4.08
C LEU A 65 -7.34 -3.30 -2.75
N ALA A 66 -6.55 -4.22 -2.18
CA ALA A 66 -5.80 -3.97 -0.95
C ALA A 66 -4.78 -2.83 -1.12
N TRP A 67 -4.05 -2.81 -2.23
CA TRP A 67 -3.12 -1.72 -2.52
C TRP A 67 -3.83 -0.40 -2.83
N LEU A 68 -4.99 -0.45 -3.50
CA LEU A 68 -5.83 0.73 -3.72
C LEU A 68 -6.35 1.33 -2.41
N LYS A 69 -6.77 0.49 -1.46
CA LYS A 69 -7.09 0.93 -0.09
C LYS A 69 -5.88 1.60 0.57
N GLY A 70 -4.69 1.02 0.43
CA GLY A 70 -3.45 1.62 0.95
C GLY A 70 -3.16 3.00 0.33
N LEU A 71 -3.36 3.15 -0.98
CA LEU A 71 -3.22 4.41 -1.68
C LEU A 71 -4.21 5.45 -1.14
N TRP A 72 -5.48 5.05 -0.96
CA TRP A 72 -6.50 5.91 -0.37
C TRP A 72 -6.10 6.38 1.03
N VAL A 73 -5.73 5.45 1.93
CA VAL A 73 -5.40 5.76 3.33
C VAL A 73 -4.17 6.66 3.47
N HIS A 74 -3.14 6.43 2.66
CA HIS A 74 -1.87 7.13 2.84
C HIS A 74 -1.71 8.41 2.03
N TRP A 75 -2.48 8.58 0.94
CA TRP A 75 -2.27 9.67 -0.01
C TRP A 75 -3.51 10.50 -0.31
N LEU A 76 -4.71 9.89 -0.42
CA LEU A 76 -5.92 10.62 -0.81
C LEU A 76 -6.82 11.02 0.35
N ALA A 77 -6.88 10.20 1.41
CA ALA A 77 -7.77 10.44 2.54
C ALA A 77 -7.35 11.73 3.27
N PRO A 78 -8.27 12.70 3.44
CA PRO A 78 -8.02 13.87 4.27
C PRO A 78 -7.59 13.43 5.67
N ARG A 79 -6.50 14.00 6.19
CA ARG A 79 -6.16 13.80 7.60
C ARG A 79 -7.31 14.38 8.41
N PRO A 80 -7.94 13.61 9.33
CA PRO A 80 -8.91 14.20 10.23
C PRO A 80 -8.21 15.37 10.94
N PRO A 81 -8.89 16.53 11.05
CA PRO A 81 -8.32 17.67 11.75
C PRO A 81 -7.85 17.18 13.10
N SER A 82 -6.59 17.49 13.43
CA SER A 82 -5.96 17.17 14.70
C SER A 82 -6.74 17.88 15.82
N GLY A 83 -7.88 17.31 16.20
CA GLY A 83 -8.81 17.82 17.20
C GLY A 83 -8.33 17.57 18.63
N VAL A 84 -7.05 17.26 18.81
CA VAL A 84 -6.39 17.45 20.09
C VAL A 84 -5.97 18.91 20.12
N GLY A 85 -6.95 19.77 20.35
CA GLY A 85 -6.67 21.03 21.00
C GLY A 85 -5.82 20.70 22.22
N THR A 86 -4.71 21.41 22.37
CA THR A 86 -4.07 21.61 23.64
C THR A 86 -5.17 21.90 24.66
N LEU A 87 -5.68 20.88 25.34
CA LEU A 87 -6.42 21.03 26.58
C LEU A 87 -5.37 21.60 27.51
N ALA A 88 -5.23 22.92 27.47
CA ALA A 88 -4.55 23.66 28.50
C ALA A 88 -5.28 23.29 29.78
N LEU A 89 -4.68 22.38 30.56
CA LEU A 89 -5.14 22.10 31.90
C LEU A 89 -5.11 23.46 32.62
N PRO A 90 -6.26 23.96 33.11
CA PRO A 90 -6.28 25.22 33.83
C PRO A 90 -5.30 25.10 35.00
N PRO A 91 -4.44 26.10 35.24
CA PRO A 91 -3.48 26.05 36.33
C PRO A 91 -4.26 25.87 37.64
N GLU A 92 -4.02 24.73 38.29
CA GLU A 92 -4.52 24.32 39.60
C GLU A 92 -4.66 25.56 40.49
N SER A 93 -5.90 26.01 40.73
CA SER A 93 -6.17 27.14 41.61
C SER A 93 -5.68 26.76 43.00
N LYS A 94 -4.69 27.49 43.51
CA LYS A 94 -4.20 27.42 44.88
C LYS A 94 -5.39 27.55 45.84
N LEU A 95 -5.93 26.42 46.29
CA LEU A 95 -6.83 26.36 47.44
C LEU A 95 -5.96 26.59 48.68
N LYS A 96 -6.18 27.78 49.25
CA LYS A 96 -5.74 28.23 50.57
C LYS A 96 -6.30 27.35 51.68
#